data_AF-A0A178VN15-F1
#
_entry.id   AF-A0A178VN15-F1
#
_cell.length_a   1.000
_cell.length_b   1.000
_cell.length_c   1.000
_cell.angle_alpha   90.00
_cell.angle_beta   90.00
_cell.angle_gamma   90.00
#
_symmetry.space_group_name_H-M   'P 1'
#
loop_
_entity.id
_entity.type
_entity.pdbx_description
1 polymer ?
#
loop_
_entity_poly.entity_id
_entity_poly.type
_entity_poly.pdbx_seq_one_letter_code
_entity_poly.pdbx_strand_id
1 'polypeptide(L)'
;MHFDYCTTASLDFVLLDQTTFSDILESADLTVTSEEKILNAVLMWCMKAEESHSWGVIDEMMNYADPKSLFKERLQSLDDLLPHVRFSLLPYELLKRLENSNLSKEIPVFNRLLKEAASFLTSGLISPGNEPISRFQHRRSSFKELQYIRDGDSNGVLHFVGTSYGSHQWVNPVLAKKINITSSSPTSRFTDPKALASKAYAVWSTQVCSDYMTRIWLELQN
;
A
#
# COMPACT_ATOMS: atom_id res chain seq x y z
N MET A 1 -17.53 -16.49 -2.20
CA MET A 1 -17.84 -15.17 -1.63
C MET A 1 -16.51 -14.49 -1.37
N HIS A 2 -16.06 -13.63 -2.29
CA HIS A 2 -14.87 -12.81 -2.10
C HIS A 2 -15.38 -11.50 -1.47
N PHE A 3 -15.06 -11.28 -0.20
CA PHE A 3 -15.43 -10.06 0.52
C PHE A 3 -14.49 -8.95 0.10
N ASP A 4 -14.95 -8.06 -0.78
CA ASP A 4 -14.29 -6.80 -1.11
C ASP A 4 -14.36 -5.86 0.11
N TYR A 5 -13.37 -5.94 1.00
CA TYR A 5 -13.25 -5.05 2.18
C TYR A 5 -12.69 -3.66 1.86
N CYS A 6 -12.63 -3.26 0.59
CA CYS A 6 -11.92 -2.04 0.17
C CYS A 6 -12.79 -0.77 0.06
N THR A 7 -14.08 -0.79 0.41
CA THR A 7 -14.95 0.39 0.15
C THR A 7 -15.86 0.86 1.29
N THR A 8 -15.98 0.14 2.40
CA THR A 8 -16.72 0.67 3.56
C THR A 8 -15.79 1.52 4.40
N ALA A 9 -15.79 2.83 4.14
CA ALA A 9 -15.27 3.86 5.03
C ALA A 9 -16.15 3.93 6.30
N SER A 10 -16.15 2.87 7.10
CA SER A 10 -16.77 2.89 8.42
C SER A 10 -15.83 3.64 9.37
N LEU A 11 -16.40 4.62 10.07
CA LEU A 11 -15.74 5.35 11.16
C LEU A 11 -16.05 4.72 12.52
N ASP A 12 -16.72 3.56 12.55
CA ASP A 12 -17.15 2.90 13.79
C ASP A 12 -15.96 2.50 14.67
N PHE A 13 -14.76 2.35 14.09
CA PHE A 13 -13.53 2.10 14.83
C PHE A 13 -13.23 3.19 15.86
N VAL A 14 -13.72 4.43 15.66
CA VAL A 14 -13.57 5.55 16.60
C VAL A 14 -14.22 5.27 17.96
N LEU A 15 -15.24 4.40 17.98
CA LEU A 15 -15.98 4.00 19.18
C LEU A 15 -15.29 2.88 19.97
N LEU A 16 -14.26 2.25 19.41
CA LEU A 16 -13.50 1.19 20.09
C LEU A 16 -12.76 1.75 21.31
N ASP A 17 -12.56 0.89 22.29
CA ASP A 17 -11.67 1.13 23.42
C ASP A 17 -10.20 1.12 22.98
N GLN A 18 -9.33 1.73 23.78
CA GLN A 18 -7.90 1.86 23.48
C GLN A 18 -7.23 0.49 23.32
N THR A 19 -7.59 -0.48 24.18
CA THR A 19 -6.97 -1.80 24.19
C THR A 19 -7.30 -2.59 22.93
N THR A 20 -8.58 -2.69 22.56
CA THR A 20 -9.00 -3.34 21.31
C THR A 20 -8.39 -2.65 20.08
N PHE A 21 -8.34 -1.32 20.07
CA PHE A 21 -7.75 -0.59 18.96
C PHE A 21 -6.24 -0.85 18.83
N SER A 22 -5.50 -0.85 19.95
CA SER A 22 -4.08 -1.21 19.98
C SER A 22 -3.84 -2.64 19.50
N ASP A 23 -4.61 -3.62 19.98
CA ASP A 23 -4.52 -5.02 19.54
C ASP A 23 -4.72 -5.19 18.03
N ILE A 24 -5.68 -4.45 17.45
CA ILE A 24 -5.90 -4.41 15.99
C ILE A 24 -4.69 -3.84 15.27
N LEU A 25 -4.10 -2.75 15.79
CA LEU A 25 -2.91 -2.13 15.21
C LEU A 25 -1.66 -3.01 15.31
N GLU A 26 -1.56 -3.89 16.30
CA GLU A 26 -0.47 -4.85 16.44
C GLU A 26 -0.65 -6.11 15.59
N SER A 27 -1.88 -6.43 15.20
CA SER A 27 -2.18 -7.65 14.46
C SER A 27 -1.38 -7.77 13.15
N ALA A 28 -0.73 -8.93 12.97
CA ALA A 28 0.09 -9.24 11.80
C ALA A 28 -0.73 -9.41 10.50
N ASP A 29 -2.01 -9.71 10.65
CA ASP A 29 -2.96 -9.91 9.54
C ASP A 29 -3.70 -8.63 9.14
N LEU A 30 -3.42 -7.49 9.77
CA LEU A 30 -4.01 -6.22 9.36
C LEU A 30 -3.53 -5.84 7.96
N THR A 31 -4.45 -5.92 6.99
CA THR A 31 -4.19 -5.49 5.62
C THR A 31 -4.48 -4.01 5.46
N VAL A 32 -3.45 -3.21 5.14
CA VAL A 32 -3.59 -1.77 4.91
C VAL A 32 -2.94 -1.39 3.58
N THR A 33 -3.50 -0.37 2.93
CA THR A 33 -2.97 0.15 1.66
C THR A 33 -1.69 0.96 1.85
N SER A 34 -1.57 1.71 2.96
CA SER A 34 -0.35 2.41 3.36
C SER A 34 -0.34 2.68 4.87
N GLU A 35 0.85 2.79 5.47
CA GLU A 35 1.01 3.20 6.88
C GLU A 35 0.46 4.61 7.14
N GLU A 36 0.34 5.45 6.11
CA GLU A 36 -0.33 6.75 6.19
C GLU A 36 -1.80 6.63 6.57
N LYS A 37 -2.50 5.58 6.09
CA LYS A 37 -3.90 5.33 6.48
C LYS A 37 -4.01 4.95 7.95
N ILE A 38 -3.00 4.27 8.49
CA ILE A 38 -2.95 3.92 9.92
C ILE A 38 -2.75 5.18 10.75
N LEU A 39 -1.83 6.07 10.34
CA LEU A 39 -1.66 7.37 10.99
C LEU A 39 -2.98 8.16 11.01
N ASN A 40 -3.67 8.25 9.87
CA ASN A 40 -4.97 8.93 9.81
C ASN A 40 -6.00 8.27 10.76
N ALA A 41 -6.05 6.94 10.81
CA ALA A 41 -6.93 6.21 11.72
C ALA A 41 -6.64 6.49 13.19
N VAL A 42 -5.36 6.50 13.59
CA VAL A 42 -4.95 6.83 14.96
C VAL A 42 -5.37 8.26 15.32
N LEU A 43 -5.12 9.23 14.43
CA LEU A 43 -5.49 10.63 14.67
C LEU A 43 -7.02 10.80 14.74
N MET A 44 -7.78 10.18 13.83
CA MET A 44 -9.25 10.20 13.85
C MET A 44 -9.82 9.57 15.12
N TRP A 45 -9.26 8.45 15.56
CA TRP A 45 -9.64 7.80 16.81
C TRP A 45 -9.39 8.73 18.01
N CYS A 46 -8.24 9.41 18.06
CA CYS A 46 -7.93 10.33 19.15
C CYS A 46 -8.87 11.55 19.16
N MET A 47 -9.27 12.08 18.00
CA MET A 47 -10.18 13.24 17.91
C MET A 47 -11.65 12.89 18.12
N LYS A 48 -12.02 11.61 18.15
CA LYS A 48 -13.42 11.16 18.00
C LYS A 48 -14.09 11.80 16.78
N ALA A 49 -13.40 11.77 15.64
CA ALA A 49 -13.87 12.44 14.44
C ALA A 49 -15.16 11.81 13.89
N GLU A 50 -16.13 12.66 13.55
CA GLU A 50 -17.40 12.25 12.92
C GLU A 50 -17.25 12.03 11.40
N GLU A 51 -16.17 12.56 10.81
CA GLU A 51 -15.87 12.45 9.38
C GLU A 51 -14.45 11.90 9.14
N SER A 52 -14.20 11.41 7.92
CA SER A 52 -12.89 10.91 7.53
C SER A 52 -11.91 12.07 7.26
N HIS A 53 -10.95 12.26 8.16
CA HIS A 53 -9.94 13.31 8.03
C HIS A 53 -8.57 12.72 7.66
N SER A 54 -7.85 13.38 6.76
CA SER A 54 -6.43 13.13 6.54
C SER A 54 -5.60 13.90 7.57
N TRP A 55 -4.39 13.44 7.87
CA TRP A 55 -3.47 14.14 8.77
C TRP A 55 -3.24 15.59 8.35
N GLY A 56 -3.29 15.90 7.05
CA GLY A 56 -3.15 17.27 6.55
C GLY A 56 -4.29 18.19 6.96
N VAL A 57 -5.53 17.70 6.95
CA VAL A 57 -6.69 18.50 7.42
C VAL A 57 -6.60 18.71 8.94
N ILE A 58 -6.15 17.69 9.67
CA ILE A 58 -5.95 17.77 11.13
C ILE A 58 -4.84 18.78 11.45
N ASP A 59 -3.77 18.79 10.67
CA ASP A 59 -2.68 19.76 10.79
C ASP A 59 -3.14 21.20 10.52
N GLU A 60 -4.06 21.39 9.57
CA GLU A 60 -4.70 22.67 9.32
C GLU A 60 -5.59 23.12 10.48
N MET A 61 -6.37 22.20 11.06
CA MET A 61 -7.19 22.47 12.26
C MET A 61 -6.34 22.90 13.45
N MET A 62 -5.11 22.38 13.58
CA MET A 62 -4.16 22.81 14.62
C MET A 62 -3.71 24.27 14.50
N ASN A 63 -3.86 24.92 13.34
CA ASN A 63 -3.59 26.36 13.25
C ASN A 63 -4.61 27.19 14.03
N TYR A 64 -5.80 26.65 14.28
CA TYR A 64 -6.92 27.35 14.90
C TYR A 64 -7.27 26.82 16.29
N ALA A 65 -6.80 25.61 16.65
CA ALA A 65 -7.18 24.93 17.88
C ALA A 65 -5.98 24.24 18.55
N ASP A 66 -5.91 24.34 19.88
CA ASP A 66 -4.85 23.72 20.69
C ASP A 66 -4.98 22.18 20.68
N PRO A 67 -3.90 21.40 20.67
CA PRO A 67 -3.93 19.94 20.71
C PRO A 67 -4.78 19.36 21.84
N LYS A 68 -4.81 20.01 23.02
CA LYS A 68 -5.64 19.56 24.15
C LYS A 68 -7.14 19.74 23.87
N SER A 69 -7.50 20.74 23.08
CA SER A 69 -8.89 20.97 22.68
C SER A 69 -9.36 20.00 21.59
N LEU A 70 -8.45 19.63 20.67
CA LEU A 70 -8.72 18.72 19.57
C LEU A 70 -8.81 17.25 20.02
N PHE A 71 -7.86 16.78 20.82
CA PHE A 71 -7.81 15.38 21.25
C PHE A 71 -8.45 15.14 22.63
N LYS A 72 -8.77 16.20 23.38
CA LYS A 72 -9.43 16.17 24.69
C LYS A 72 -8.76 15.15 25.62
N GLU A 73 -9.53 14.18 26.11
CA GLU A 73 -9.09 13.14 27.05
C GLU A 73 -8.19 12.07 26.41
N ARG A 74 -8.21 11.93 25.07
CA ARG A 74 -7.45 10.90 24.34
C ARG A 74 -6.04 11.36 23.94
N LEU A 75 -5.61 12.55 24.35
CA LEU A 75 -4.25 13.02 24.05
C LEU A 75 -3.18 12.10 24.64
N GLN A 76 -3.39 11.58 25.86
CA GLN A 76 -2.43 10.64 26.46
C GLN A 76 -2.38 9.31 25.70
N SER A 77 -3.53 8.82 25.23
CA SER A 77 -3.63 7.62 24.40
C SER A 77 -2.94 7.79 23.04
N LEU A 78 -2.83 9.01 22.52
CA LEU A 78 -2.11 9.28 21.28
C LEU A 78 -0.62 8.94 21.44
N ASP A 79 0.00 9.32 22.56
CA ASP A 79 1.41 9.01 22.83
C ASP A 79 1.66 7.49 22.89
N ASP A 80 0.69 6.72 23.39
CA ASP A 80 0.77 5.26 23.46
C ASP A 80 0.52 4.61 22.09
N LEU A 81 -0.34 5.19 21.26
CA LEU A 81 -0.75 4.61 19.97
C LEU A 81 0.19 4.93 18.81
N LEU A 82 0.84 6.11 18.84
CA LEU A 82 1.77 6.55 17.79
C LEU A 82 2.91 5.55 17.51
N PRO A 83 3.54 4.91 18.51
CA PRO A 83 4.56 3.88 18.28
C PRO A 83 4.13 2.67 17.45
N HIS A 84 2.81 2.39 17.33
CA HIS A 84 2.32 1.30 16.47
C HIS A 84 2.34 1.65 14.97
N VAL A 85 2.44 2.94 14.63
CA VAL A 85 2.58 3.42 13.25
C VAL A 85 4.03 3.21 12.80
N ARG A 86 4.22 2.55 11.66
CA ARG A 86 5.57 2.21 11.16
C ARG A 86 6.11 3.34 10.29
N PHE A 87 6.53 4.44 10.91
CA PHE A 87 7.03 5.63 10.22
C PHE A 87 8.19 5.34 9.26
N SER A 88 9.03 4.35 9.56
CA SER A 88 10.15 3.92 8.71
C SER A 88 9.73 3.37 7.35
N LEU A 89 8.46 3.02 7.18
CA LEU A 89 7.89 2.51 5.91
C LEU A 89 7.14 3.60 5.13
N LEU A 90 7.04 4.82 5.67
CA LEU A 90 6.43 5.93 4.96
C LEU A 90 7.41 6.47 3.89
N PRO A 91 6.88 6.99 2.75
CA PRO A 91 7.71 7.66 1.77
C PRO A 91 8.48 8.83 2.37
N TYR A 92 9.75 9.00 1.98
CA TYR A 92 10.61 10.07 2.50
C TYR A 92 10.00 11.47 2.30
N GLU A 93 9.37 11.72 1.14
CA GLU A 93 8.68 12.99 0.87
C GLU A 93 7.55 13.26 1.86
N LEU A 94 6.82 12.23 2.27
CA LEU A 94 5.75 12.34 3.25
C LEU A 94 6.34 12.63 4.65
N LEU A 95 7.42 11.94 5.04
CA LEU A 95 8.10 12.18 6.31
C LEU A 95 8.60 13.62 6.42
N LYS A 96 9.18 14.18 5.36
CA LYS A 96 9.63 15.57 5.33
C LYS A 96 8.47 16.56 5.46
N ARG A 97 7.30 16.26 4.89
CA ARG A 97 6.09 17.08 5.08
C ARG A 97 5.57 16.98 6.51
N LEU A 98 5.53 15.78 7.08
CA LEU A 98 5.13 15.55 8.48
C LEU A 98 6.10 16.23 9.46
N GLU A 99 7.40 16.27 9.18
CA GLU A 99 8.37 16.95 10.03
C GLU A 99 8.12 18.46 10.10
N ASN A 100 7.66 19.07 9.00
CA ASN A 100 7.35 20.51 8.95
C ASN A 100 5.95 20.89 9.46
N SER A 101 5.10 19.89 9.71
CA SER A 101 3.72 20.05 10.17
C SER A 101 3.63 20.61 11.59
N ASN A 102 2.47 21.13 11.98
CA ASN A 102 2.19 21.53 13.35
C ASN A 102 2.11 20.32 14.29
N LEU A 103 1.66 19.16 13.80
CA LEU A 103 1.65 17.90 14.56
C LEU A 103 3.03 17.56 15.15
N SER A 104 4.11 17.78 14.40
CA SER A 104 5.47 17.50 14.86
C SER A 104 6.02 18.52 15.86
N LYS A 105 5.48 19.75 15.87
CA LYS A 105 5.89 20.82 16.78
C LYS A 105 5.21 20.67 18.13
N GLU A 106 3.92 20.35 18.09
CA GLU A 106 3.06 20.27 19.26
C GLU A 106 3.13 18.92 19.98
N ILE A 107 3.50 17.83 19.28
CA ILE A 107 3.56 16.48 19.86
C ILE A 107 5.02 15.97 19.88
N PRO A 108 5.70 16.00 21.04
CA PRO A 108 7.11 15.61 21.13
C PRO A 108 7.39 14.16 20.76
N VAL A 109 6.50 13.23 21.12
CA VAL A 109 6.62 11.80 20.79
C VAL A 109 6.61 11.59 19.28
N PHE A 110 5.73 12.31 18.58
CA PHE A 110 5.64 12.29 17.11
C PHE A 110 6.93 12.77 16.46
N ASN A 111 7.49 13.90 16.92
CA ASN A 111 8.76 14.44 16.43
C ASN A 111 9.92 13.43 16.57
N ARG A 112 10.00 12.78 17.73
CA ARG A 112 11.03 11.77 18.02
C ARG A 112 10.93 10.59 17.04
N LEU A 113 9.74 10.06 16.81
CA LEU A 113 9.51 8.93 15.90
C LEU A 113 9.83 9.28 14.44
N LEU A 114 9.47 10.50 14.00
CA LEU A 114 9.81 10.97 12.65
C LEU A 114 11.33 11.08 12.45
N LYS A 115 12.06 11.65 13.42
CA LYS A 115 13.53 11.77 13.36
C LYS A 115 14.22 10.41 13.35
N GLU A 116 13.74 9.47 14.15
CA GLU A 116 14.21 8.08 14.15
C GLU A 116 14.01 7.43 12.77
N ALA A 117 12.81 7.57 12.19
CA ALA A 117 12.50 7.06 10.86
C ALA A 117 13.34 7.72 9.75
N ALA A 118 13.51 9.04 9.78
CA ALA A 118 14.35 9.76 8.82
C ALA A 118 15.82 9.36 8.93
N SER A 119 16.33 9.19 10.15
CA SER A 119 17.68 8.68 10.40
C SER A 119 17.85 7.25 9.89
N PHE A 120 16.86 6.39 10.06
CA PHE A 120 16.87 5.04 9.52
C PHE A 120 16.96 5.02 7.99
N LEU A 121 16.13 5.81 7.31
CA LEU A 121 16.12 5.89 5.84
C LEU A 121 17.40 6.48 5.26
N THR A 122 18.03 7.43 5.96
CA THR A 122 19.27 8.09 5.50
C THR A 122 20.52 7.29 5.79
N SER A 123 20.58 6.57 6.92
CA SER A 123 21.78 5.82 7.33
C SER A 123 21.83 4.39 6.79
N GLY A 124 20.71 3.82 6.33
CA GLY A 124 20.66 2.48 5.73
C GLY A 124 21.14 1.34 6.65
N LEU A 125 21.43 1.62 7.93
CA LEU A 125 22.06 0.68 8.85
C LEU A 125 21.04 0.10 9.81
N ILE A 126 20.81 -1.21 9.67
CA ILE A 126 20.38 -2.05 10.77
C ILE A 126 21.60 -2.17 11.68
N SER A 127 21.59 -1.57 12.87
CA SER A 127 22.59 -1.92 13.88
C SER A 127 22.47 -3.43 14.16
N PRO A 128 23.54 -4.23 13.98
CA PRO A 128 23.47 -5.67 14.13
C PRO A 128 23.43 -5.97 15.63
N GLY A 129 22.23 -6.20 16.18
CA GLY A 129 22.11 -6.55 17.60
C GLY A 129 20.71 -6.49 18.20
N ASN A 130 19.75 -5.81 17.57
CA ASN A 130 18.37 -5.79 18.06
C ASN A 130 17.51 -6.71 17.19
N GLU A 131 16.72 -7.57 17.87
CA GLU A 131 15.71 -8.48 17.31
C GLU A 131 14.90 -7.85 16.17
N PRO A 132 14.26 -8.61 15.26
CA PRO A 132 13.50 -8.04 14.14
C PRO A 132 12.37 -7.15 14.69
N ILE A 133 12.65 -5.84 14.79
CA ILE A 133 11.68 -4.87 15.28
C ILE A 133 10.58 -4.82 14.22
N SER A 134 9.40 -5.34 14.56
CA SER A 134 8.19 -5.39 13.72
C SER A 134 7.89 -4.07 12.99
N ARG A 135 8.38 -2.94 13.54
CA ARG A 135 8.33 -1.59 12.96
C ARG A 135 9.02 -1.42 11.60
N PHE A 136 9.94 -2.30 11.20
CA PHE A 136 10.64 -2.23 9.92
C PHE A 136 10.14 -3.24 8.88
N GLN A 137 9.15 -4.06 9.23
CA GLN A 137 8.56 -5.01 8.30
C GLN A 137 7.24 -4.46 7.78
N HIS A 138 7.04 -4.52 6.46
CA HIS A 138 5.76 -4.19 5.85
C HIS A 138 4.66 -5.12 6.39
N ARG A 139 3.50 -4.53 6.73
CA ARG A 139 2.27 -5.31 6.94
C ARG A 139 1.92 -6.04 5.64
N ARG A 140 1.14 -7.11 5.73
CA ARG A 140 0.58 -7.77 4.54
C ARG A 140 -0.25 -6.73 3.79
N SER A 141 0.18 -6.34 2.59
CA SER A 141 -0.56 -5.38 1.78
C SER A 141 -1.84 -6.03 1.24
N SER A 142 -2.95 -5.28 1.21
CA SER A 142 -4.21 -5.75 0.60
C SER A 142 -4.12 -5.94 -0.91
N PHE A 143 -3.06 -5.42 -1.53
CA PHE A 143 -2.76 -5.56 -2.95
C PHE A 143 -1.32 -6.02 -3.14
N LYS A 144 -1.06 -6.77 -4.21
CA LYS A 144 0.31 -7.13 -4.61
C LYS A 144 0.77 -6.14 -5.68
N GLU A 145 1.84 -5.40 -5.40
CA GLU A 145 2.49 -4.60 -6.42
C GLU A 145 3.16 -5.54 -7.44
N LEU A 146 2.85 -5.33 -8.71
CA LEU A 146 3.38 -6.12 -9.82
C LEU A 146 4.23 -5.19 -10.68
N GLN A 147 5.55 -5.34 -10.59
CA GLN A 147 6.50 -4.54 -11.36
C GLN A 147 6.97 -5.34 -12.57
N TYR A 148 6.94 -4.70 -13.74
CA TYR A 148 7.51 -5.25 -14.95
C TYR A 148 9.04 -5.25 -14.86
N ILE A 149 9.65 -6.42 -15.02
CA ILE A 149 11.11 -6.60 -15.13
C ILE A 149 11.45 -6.97 -16.57
N ARG A 150 10.76 -7.97 -17.13
CA ARG A 150 10.96 -8.46 -18.49
C ARG A 150 9.76 -9.27 -18.96
N ASP A 151 9.66 -9.46 -20.27
CA ASP A 151 8.66 -10.36 -20.87
C ASP A 151 8.74 -11.76 -20.27
N GLY A 152 7.59 -12.29 -19.85
CA GLY A 152 7.48 -13.62 -19.25
C GLY A 152 8.03 -13.74 -17.82
N ASP A 153 8.32 -12.63 -17.13
CA ASP A 153 8.75 -12.66 -15.74
C ASP A 153 7.68 -13.22 -14.76
N SER A 154 8.12 -13.50 -13.54
CA SER A 154 7.24 -13.99 -12.47
C SER A 154 6.54 -12.88 -11.68
N ASN A 155 6.91 -11.62 -11.92
CA ASN A 155 6.45 -10.45 -11.16
C ASN A 155 5.37 -9.64 -11.91
N GLY A 156 5.11 -9.96 -13.17
CA GLY A 156 4.12 -9.31 -14.01
C GLY A 156 2.69 -9.85 -13.84
N VAL A 157 1.75 -9.07 -14.38
CA VAL A 157 0.30 -9.32 -14.33
C VAL A 157 -0.07 -10.70 -14.88
N LEU A 158 0.47 -11.08 -16.04
CA LEU A 158 0.16 -12.36 -16.68
C LEU A 158 0.57 -13.57 -15.83
N HIS A 159 1.71 -13.49 -15.16
CA HIS A 159 2.16 -14.55 -14.27
C HIS A 159 1.29 -14.64 -13.01
N PHE A 160 0.96 -13.50 -12.44
CA PHE A 160 0.13 -13.43 -11.24
C PHE A 160 -1.29 -13.96 -11.49
N VAL A 161 -1.92 -13.58 -12.61
CA VAL A 161 -3.24 -14.11 -13.00
C VAL A 161 -3.17 -15.60 -13.36
N GLY A 162 -2.13 -15.99 -14.11
CA GLY A 162 -1.93 -17.37 -14.53
C GLY A 162 -1.66 -18.36 -13.39
N THR A 163 -1.12 -17.89 -12.26
CA THR A 163 -0.94 -18.70 -11.04
C THR A 163 -2.13 -18.63 -10.08
N SER A 164 -3.26 -18.03 -10.48
CA SER A 164 -4.38 -17.76 -9.57
C SER A 164 -3.93 -17.01 -8.32
N TYR A 165 -3.27 -15.87 -8.53
CA TYR A 165 -2.78 -15.01 -7.47
C TYR A 165 -1.72 -15.70 -6.57
N GLY A 166 -0.97 -16.65 -7.13
CA GLY A 166 0.06 -17.42 -6.43
C GLY A 166 -0.41 -18.74 -5.80
N SER A 167 -1.68 -19.12 -5.97
CA SER A 167 -2.25 -20.33 -5.34
C SER A 167 -1.95 -21.63 -6.11
N HIS A 168 -1.67 -21.55 -7.41
CA HIS A 168 -1.53 -22.72 -8.29
C HIS A 168 -0.31 -22.61 -9.19
N GLN A 169 0.09 -23.74 -9.77
CA GLN A 169 1.06 -23.74 -10.87
C GLN A 169 0.57 -22.86 -12.02
N TRP A 170 1.52 -22.22 -12.71
CA TRP A 170 1.19 -21.30 -13.79
C TRP A 170 0.44 -22.02 -14.91
N VAL A 171 -0.75 -21.52 -15.23
CA VAL A 171 -1.53 -21.87 -16.41
C VAL A 171 -1.68 -20.61 -17.24
N ASN A 172 -1.63 -20.75 -18.58
CA ASN A 172 -1.83 -19.62 -19.46
C ASN A 172 -3.16 -18.93 -19.13
N PRO A 173 -3.16 -17.64 -18.73
CA PRO A 173 -4.35 -16.97 -18.23
C PRO A 173 -5.46 -16.81 -19.30
N VAL A 174 -5.10 -16.82 -20.60
CA VAL A 174 -6.08 -16.85 -21.70
C VAL A 174 -6.77 -18.22 -21.79
N LEU A 175 -6.02 -19.31 -21.62
CA LEU A 175 -6.59 -20.67 -21.59
C LEU A 175 -7.47 -20.88 -20.36
N ALA A 176 -7.08 -20.29 -19.23
CA ALA A 176 -7.87 -20.27 -18.01
C ALA A 176 -9.09 -19.34 -18.07
N LYS A 177 -9.32 -18.65 -19.19
CA LYS A 177 -10.41 -17.68 -19.41
C LYS A 177 -10.45 -16.55 -18.37
N LYS A 178 -9.29 -16.22 -17.78
CA LYS A 178 -9.17 -15.14 -16.79
C LYS A 178 -8.87 -13.80 -17.42
N ILE A 179 -8.29 -13.82 -18.61
CA ILE A 179 -8.00 -12.63 -19.38
C ILE A 179 -8.43 -12.83 -20.82
N ASN A 180 -8.87 -11.75 -21.44
CA ASN A 180 -9.06 -11.65 -22.87
C ASN A 180 -7.98 -10.73 -23.44
N ILE A 181 -7.29 -11.18 -24.49
CA ILE A 181 -6.31 -10.37 -25.21
C ILE A 181 -6.88 -10.12 -26.60
N THR A 182 -7.05 -8.86 -26.94
CA THR A 182 -7.47 -8.44 -28.28
C THR A 182 -6.37 -7.64 -28.95
N SER A 183 -6.31 -7.75 -30.27
CA SER A 183 -5.33 -7.09 -31.12
C SER A 183 -6.07 -6.35 -32.23
N SER A 184 -5.58 -5.17 -32.60
CA SER A 184 -6.08 -4.43 -33.76
C SER A 184 -5.77 -5.11 -35.10
N SER A 185 -4.91 -6.13 -35.09
CA SER A 185 -4.45 -6.87 -36.26
C SER A 185 -5.10 -8.25 -36.34
N PRO A 186 -5.30 -8.83 -37.54
CA PRO A 186 -5.84 -10.19 -37.70
C PRO A 186 -5.04 -11.21 -36.88
N THR A 187 -5.70 -12.28 -36.44
CA THR A 187 -5.05 -13.38 -35.70
C THR A 187 -4.01 -14.07 -36.58
N SER A 188 -2.77 -14.08 -36.11
CA SER A 188 -1.60 -14.70 -36.73
C SER A 188 -0.76 -15.36 -35.63
N ARG A 189 0.31 -16.06 -36.00
CA ARG A 189 1.25 -16.64 -35.01
C ARG A 189 1.88 -15.61 -34.05
N PHE A 190 1.87 -14.32 -34.42
CA PHE A 190 2.43 -13.23 -33.62
C PHE A 190 1.39 -12.44 -32.83
N THR A 191 0.13 -12.55 -33.23
CA THR A 191 -1.02 -11.85 -32.63
C THR A 191 -1.98 -12.81 -31.94
N ASP A 192 -1.63 -14.09 -31.87
CA ASP A 192 -2.40 -15.12 -31.17
C ASP A 192 -2.38 -14.84 -29.65
N PRO A 193 -3.55 -14.61 -29.03
CA PRO A 193 -3.68 -14.35 -27.59
C PRO A 193 -2.94 -15.37 -26.71
N LYS A 194 -2.94 -16.65 -27.09
CA LYS A 194 -2.30 -17.71 -26.30
C LYS A 194 -0.79 -17.59 -26.34
N ALA A 195 -0.22 -17.29 -27.51
CA ALA A 195 1.20 -17.03 -27.67
C ALA A 195 1.63 -15.75 -26.92
N LEU A 196 0.84 -14.68 -27.01
CA LEU A 196 1.09 -13.41 -26.31
C LEU A 196 1.11 -13.58 -24.78
N ALA A 197 0.20 -14.38 -24.23
CA ALA A 197 0.12 -14.61 -22.78
C ALA A 197 1.11 -15.68 -22.25
N SER A 198 1.97 -16.24 -23.10
CA SER A 198 2.85 -17.36 -22.72
C SER A 198 4.09 -16.91 -21.95
N LYS A 199 4.63 -17.78 -21.09
CA LYS A 199 5.92 -17.54 -20.40
C LYS A 199 7.11 -17.40 -21.35
N ALA A 200 7.05 -18.06 -22.50
CA ALA A 200 8.10 -18.08 -23.49
C ALA A 200 7.80 -17.05 -24.60
N TYR A 201 7.42 -15.83 -24.22
CA TYR A 201 7.22 -14.77 -25.18
C TYR A 201 8.55 -14.46 -25.88
N ALA A 202 8.71 -15.00 -27.07
CA ALA A 202 9.88 -14.84 -27.91
C ALA A 202 9.49 -13.95 -29.10
N VAL A 203 9.34 -12.65 -28.87
CA VAL A 203 9.46 -11.70 -29.98
C VAL A 203 10.93 -11.59 -30.32
N TRP A 204 11.37 -12.46 -31.24
CA TRP A 204 12.59 -12.20 -31.97
C TRP A 204 12.30 -11.15 -33.06
N SER A 205 13.16 -10.13 -33.07
CA SER A 205 13.38 -9.10 -34.09
C SER A 205 12.56 -7.82 -34.01
N THR A 206 13.22 -6.83 -33.41
CA THR A 206 13.12 -5.38 -33.57
C THR A 206 13.24 -4.86 -35.02
N GLN A 207 12.99 -5.65 -36.09
CA GLN A 207 13.31 -5.20 -37.45
C GLN A 207 12.24 -5.44 -38.54
N VAL A 208 11.04 -5.95 -38.24
CA VAL A 208 10.02 -6.18 -39.31
C VAL A 208 8.63 -5.59 -39.02
N CYS A 209 8.34 -5.07 -37.83
CA CYS A 209 7.03 -4.46 -37.53
C CYS A 209 7.10 -2.95 -37.29
N SER A 210 7.81 -2.23 -38.17
CA SER A 210 7.71 -0.76 -38.22
C SER A 210 6.40 -0.28 -38.87
N ASP A 211 5.67 -1.15 -39.59
CA ASP A 211 4.53 -0.72 -40.41
C ASP A 211 3.14 -1.11 -39.85
N TYR A 212 3.08 -1.88 -38.77
CA TYR A 212 1.82 -2.20 -38.09
C TYR A 212 1.96 -1.98 -36.59
N MET A 213 1.67 -0.76 -36.13
CA MET A 213 1.41 -0.41 -34.74
C MET A 213 0.23 -1.24 -34.22
N THR A 214 0.51 -2.48 -33.83
CA THR A 214 -0.49 -3.39 -33.27
C THR A 214 -0.74 -2.98 -31.83
N ARG A 215 -1.92 -2.39 -31.57
CA ARG A 215 -2.35 -2.11 -30.19
C ARG A 215 -2.87 -3.41 -29.59
N ILE A 216 -2.29 -3.82 -28.47
CA ILE A 216 -2.73 -4.97 -27.68
C ILE A 216 -3.55 -4.44 -26.50
N TRP A 217 -4.75 -4.96 -26.33
CA TRP A 217 -5.61 -4.65 -25.20
C TRP A 217 -5.75 -5.87 -24.30
N LEU A 218 -5.58 -5.66 -22.99
CA LEU A 218 -5.75 -6.67 -21.95
C LEU A 218 -6.99 -6.35 -21.15
N GLU A 219 -7.92 -7.30 -21.08
CA GLU A 219 -9.14 -7.18 -20.30
C GLU A 219 -9.22 -8.34 -19.29
N LEU A 220 -9.36 -8.03 -18.01
CA LEU A 220 -9.59 -9.02 -16.95
C LEU A 220 -11.05 -9.48 -17.02
N GLN A 221 -11.26 -10.79 -17.04
CA GLN A 221 -12.59 -11.39 -17.02
C GLN A 221 -12.92 -11.74 -15.55
N ASN A 222 -14.00 -11.16 -15.01
CA ASN A 222 -14.52 -11.46 -13.67
C ASN A 222 -15.39 -12.71 -13.67
#